data_AF-A0A2S7U9Z7-F1
#
_entry.id   AF-A0A2S7U9Z7-F1
#
_cell.length_a   1.000
_cell.length_b   1.000
_cell.length_c   1.000
_cell.angle_alpha   90.00
_cell.angle_beta   90.00
_cell.angle_gamma   90.00
#
_symmetry.space_group_name_H-M   'P 1'
#
loop_
_entity.id
_entity.type
_entity.pdbx_description
1 polymer ?
#
loop_
_entity_poly.entity_id
_entity_poly.type
_entity_poly.pdbx_seq_one_letter_code
_entity_poly.pdbx_strand_id
1 'polypeptide(L)'
;MKKTLLITLFATATLIACKEQENNDLEEMVENTTEQVEETTVDIEDAAQETITYTKENVTALANDFESNVEVKDDNIVAIKGYDSYTVLRTNIMDLSTVTEDNINSRSESLRNSFNSFKSTIPAYLRIDDVQDAIEDVEKEIKEYEEERVGEKASTKNNKENMEEIQEAFDDLEKEIIQARKKYVDNKEDAMEEYMEEINSSRKQSTTEKYLDATEEYNEEIKDK
;
A
#
# COMPACT_ATOMS: atom_id res chain seq x y z
N MET A 1 36.19 48.91 21.52
CA MET A 1 35.65 48.93 20.15
C MET A 1 34.39 48.06 20.16
N LYS A 2 33.21 48.69 20.10
CA LYS A 2 31.90 48.01 20.13
C LYS A 2 31.46 47.86 18.68
N LYS A 3 31.23 46.63 18.22
CA LYS A 3 30.62 46.36 16.92
C LYS A 3 29.12 46.22 17.14
N THR A 4 28.37 47.10 16.50
CA THR A 4 26.91 47.14 16.45
C THR A 4 26.48 46.87 15.01
N LEU A 5 25.24 46.38 14.86
CA LEU A 5 24.38 46.39 13.66
C LEU A 5 24.69 45.31 12.60
N LEU A 6 23.74 44.68 11.91
CA LEU A 6 22.33 45.02 11.63
C LEU A 6 21.58 43.73 11.22
N ILE A 7 20.41 43.47 11.81
CA ILE A 7 19.39 42.57 11.26
C ILE A 7 18.60 43.39 10.25
N THR A 8 18.41 42.86 9.04
CA THR A 8 17.55 43.49 8.03
C THR A 8 16.61 42.45 7.45
N LEU A 9 15.37 42.47 7.96
CA LEU A 9 14.18 42.05 7.23
C LEU A 9 13.96 43.05 6.10
N PHE A 10 13.66 42.56 4.89
CA PHE A 10 12.98 43.35 3.87
C PHE A 10 11.90 42.49 3.23
N ALA A 11 10.67 42.65 3.73
CA ALA A 11 9.46 42.47 2.96
C ALA A 11 9.07 43.85 2.44
N THR A 12 9.05 44.03 1.12
CA THR A 12 8.36 45.15 0.49
C THR A 12 7.69 44.65 -0.77
N ALA A 13 6.38 44.43 -0.66
CA ALA A 13 5.46 44.37 -1.78
C ALA A 13 5.41 45.75 -2.45
N THR A 14 5.55 45.78 -3.77
CA THR A 14 5.19 46.93 -4.59
C THR A 14 4.08 46.51 -5.54
N LEU A 15 2.84 46.87 -5.16
CA LEU A 15 1.70 46.97 -6.06
C LEU A 15 1.85 48.28 -6.85
N ILE A 16 1.89 48.19 -8.17
CA ILE A 16 1.62 49.32 -9.07
C ILE A 16 0.43 48.93 -9.94
N ALA A 17 -0.68 49.64 -9.69
CA ALA A 17 -1.93 49.57 -10.42
C ALA A 17 -1.96 50.58 -11.57
N CYS A 18 -2.61 50.21 -12.68
CA CYS A 18 -3.46 51.00 -13.60
C CYS A 18 -3.76 50.13 -14.84
N LYS A 19 -4.97 49.94 -15.38
CA LYS A 19 -6.33 50.40 -15.06
C LYS A 19 -7.31 49.62 -15.99
N GLU A 20 -8.37 49.07 -15.40
CA GLU A 20 -9.71 48.66 -15.92
C GLU A 20 -9.84 47.98 -17.30
N GLN A 21 -10.23 46.69 -17.32
CA GLN A 21 -11.59 46.24 -17.75
C GLN A 21 -11.85 44.73 -17.44
N GLU A 22 -12.98 44.44 -16.76
CA GLU A 22 -13.74 43.17 -16.57
C GLU A 22 -13.02 41.91 -16.00
N ASN A 23 -13.14 41.58 -14.69
CA ASN A 23 -14.23 40.96 -13.89
C ASN A 23 -14.23 39.41 -13.85
N ASN A 24 -13.96 38.91 -12.63
CA ASN A 24 -14.25 37.62 -11.99
C ASN A 24 -13.71 36.34 -12.64
N ASP A 25 -12.90 35.57 -11.87
CA ASP A 25 -12.78 34.09 -11.88
C ASP A 25 -11.42 33.58 -11.35
N LEU A 26 -10.86 34.17 -10.29
CA LEU A 26 -9.62 33.64 -9.70
C LEU A 26 -9.53 33.67 -8.18
N GLU A 27 -10.64 33.93 -7.49
CA GLU A 27 -10.72 33.93 -6.01
C GLU A 27 -11.74 32.91 -5.47
N GLU A 28 -12.40 32.12 -6.33
CA GLU A 28 -13.40 31.11 -5.99
C GLU A 28 -12.94 29.68 -6.36
N MET A 29 -11.68 29.33 -6.09
CA MET A 29 -11.19 27.96 -6.33
C MET A 29 -10.27 27.42 -5.24
N VAL A 30 -10.30 28.02 -4.04
CA VAL A 30 -9.55 27.54 -2.86
C VAL A 30 -10.45 27.35 -1.63
N GLU A 31 -11.76 27.62 -1.74
CA GLU A 31 -12.67 27.56 -0.61
C GLU A 31 -13.96 26.81 -0.99
N ASN A 32 -13.85 25.54 -1.41
CA ASN A 32 -15.03 24.66 -1.46
C ASN A 32 -14.66 23.17 -1.40
N THR A 33 -14.17 22.69 -0.25
CA THR A 33 -14.32 21.26 0.12
C THR A 33 -14.44 21.13 1.63
N THR A 34 -15.29 21.92 2.24
CA THR A 34 -15.73 21.70 3.63
C THR A 34 -17.16 22.20 3.70
N GLU A 35 -18.13 21.30 3.59
CA GLU A 35 -19.32 21.29 4.46
C GLU A 35 -20.28 20.12 4.13
N GLN A 36 -20.53 19.34 5.20
CA GLN A 36 -21.83 18.78 5.60
C GLN A 36 -22.45 17.62 4.82
N VAL A 37 -22.29 16.42 5.39
CA VAL A 37 -23.36 15.42 5.43
C VAL A 37 -23.75 15.24 6.90
N GLU A 38 -24.96 15.66 7.23
CA GLU A 38 -25.57 15.50 8.56
C GLU A 38 -26.00 14.05 8.84
N GLU A 39 -25.93 13.74 10.13
CA GLU A 39 -26.28 12.52 10.87
C GLU A 39 -27.25 11.51 10.23
N THR A 40 -26.83 10.24 10.29
CA THR A 40 -27.72 9.18 10.76
C THR A 40 -26.96 8.31 11.75
N THR A 41 -27.39 8.35 13.01
CA THR A 41 -26.82 7.61 14.14
C THR A 41 -27.24 6.14 14.07
N VAL A 42 -26.26 5.25 13.89
CA VAL A 42 -26.36 3.84 14.27
C VAL A 42 -25.04 3.45 14.91
N ASP A 43 -25.08 3.20 16.22
CA ASP A 43 -23.96 2.69 17.02
C ASP A 43 -23.49 1.33 16.50
N ILE A 44 -22.26 1.26 15.97
CA ILE A 44 -21.48 0.02 15.87
C ILE A 44 -20.01 0.36 16.14
N GLU A 45 -19.51 -0.05 17.30
CA GLU A 45 -18.08 -0.21 17.57
C GLU A 45 -17.54 -1.29 16.63
N ASP A 46 -16.82 -0.93 15.57
CA ASP A 46 -15.89 -1.85 14.90
C ASP A 46 -14.85 -1.07 14.09
N ALA A 47 -13.65 -1.63 14.01
CA ALA A 47 -12.42 -0.99 13.54
C ALA A 47 -12.60 -0.19 12.24
N ALA A 48 -12.22 1.08 12.27
CA ALA A 48 -12.13 1.91 11.06
C ALA A 48 -11.08 1.30 10.12
N GLN A 49 -11.52 0.50 9.14
CA GLN A 49 -10.78 0.29 7.90
C GLN A 49 -10.69 1.66 7.23
N GLU A 50 -9.52 2.30 7.38
CA GLU A 50 -9.20 3.56 6.75
C GLU A 50 -9.10 3.31 5.24
N THR A 51 -10.14 3.65 4.47
CA THR A 51 -10.09 3.58 3.00
C THR A 51 -9.01 4.54 2.50
N ILE A 52 -7.85 4.02 2.12
CA ILE A 52 -6.72 4.84 1.65
C ILE A 52 -7.08 5.41 0.28
N THR A 53 -7.23 6.74 0.19
CA THR A 53 -7.37 7.44 -1.09
C THR A 53 -5.99 7.70 -1.68
N TYR A 54 -5.67 7.08 -2.82
CA TYR A 54 -4.34 7.20 -3.45
C TYR A 54 -4.23 8.42 -4.39
N THR A 55 -3.19 9.23 -4.19
CA THR A 55 -2.75 10.30 -5.12
C THR A 55 -1.69 9.80 -6.11
N LYS A 56 -1.43 10.55 -7.20
CA LYS A 56 -0.34 10.31 -8.16
C LYS A 56 1.01 10.02 -7.50
N GLU A 57 1.34 10.87 -6.53
CA GLU A 57 2.61 10.82 -5.82
C GLU A 57 2.68 9.54 -4.98
N ASN A 58 1.58 9.15 -4.33
CA ASN A 58 1.51 7.91 -3.57
C ASN A 58 1.75 6.70 -4.46
N VAL A 59 1.15 6.65 -5.65
CA VAL A 59 1.30 5.46 -6.49
C VAL A 59 2.66 5.38 -7.17
N THR A 60 3.24 6.51 -7.56
CA THR A 60 4.62 6.54 -8.09
C THR A 60 5.62 6.10 -7.02
N ALA A 61 5.42 6.52 -5.76
CA ALA A 61 6.23 6.05 -4.64
C ALA A 61 6.06 4.54 -4.41
N LEU A 62 4.81 4.06 -4.42
CA LEU A 62 4.45 2.64 -4.28
C LEU A 62 5.12 1.77 -5.34
N ALA A 63 5.04 2.16 -6.62
CA ALA A 63 5.69 1.46 -7.73
C ALA A 63 7.21 1.36 -7.57
N ASN A 64 7.86 2.46 -7.19
CA ASN A 64 9.30 2.46 -6.93
C ASN A 64 9.66 1.59 -5.72
N ASP A 65 8.85 1.58 -4.67
CA ASP A 65 9.05 0.74 -3.49
C ASP A 65 8.90 -0.75 -3.85
N PHE A 66 7.88 -1.12 -4.64
CA PHE A 66 7.71 -2.49 -5.15
C PHE A 66 8.87 -2.93 -6.05
N GLU A 67 9.27 -2.09 -7.01
CA GLU A 67 10.37 -2.38 -7.93
C GLU A 67 11.70 -2.57 -7.19
N SER A 68 11.98 -1.69 -6.23
CA SER A 68 13.27 -1.66 -5.55
C SER A 68 13.38 -2.66 -4.40
N ASN A 69 12.27 -2.99 -3.72
CA ASN A 69 12.29 -3.78 -2.50
C ASN A 69 11.80 -5.22 -2.66
N VAL A 70 10.91 -5.52 -3.61
CA VAL A 70 10.40 -6.88 -3.82
C VAL A 70 11.13 -7.55 -4.98
N GLU A 71 11.99 -8.52 -4.66
CA GLU A 71 12.71 -9.32 -5.64
C GLU A 71 11.90 -10.56 -6.00
N VAL A 72 11.48 -10.66 -7.26
CA VAL A 72 10.73 -11.80 -7.80
C VAL A 72 11.55 -12.52 -8.85
N LYS A 73 11.62 -13.85 -8.77
CA LYS A 73 12.27 -14.71 -9.76
C LYS A 73 11.41 -15.94 -10.00
N ASP A 74 11.17 -16.27 -11.27
CA ASP A 74 10.38 -17.44 -11.68
C ASP A 74 9.02 -17.50 -10.95
N ASP A 75 8.31 -16.35 -10.88
CA ASP A 75 7.04 -16.16 -10.14
C ASP A 75 7.10 -16.50 -8.63
N ASN A 76 8.28 -16.41 -8.02
CA ASN A 76 8.46 -16.57 -6.57
C ASN A 76 9.11 -15.33 -5.96
N ILE A 77 8.66 -14.91 -4.78
CA ILE A 77 9.34 -13.86 -4.01
C ILE A 77 10.64 -14.45 -3.44
N VAL A 78 11.77 -13.93 -3.91
CA VAL A 78 13.10 -14.34 -3.41
C VAL A 78 13.42 -13.59 -2.12
N ALA A 79 13.10 -12.31 -2.09
CA ALA A 79 13.35 -11.44 -0.94
C ALA A 79 12.45 -10.22 -0.96
N ILE A 80 12.14 -9.73 0.23
CA ILE A 80 11.61 -8.38 0.44
C ILE A 80 12.67 -7.63 1.25
N LYS A 81 13.35 -6.67 0.62
CA LYS A 81 14.50 -5.97 1.22
C LYS A 81 14.09 -5.27 2.52
N GLY A 82 14.88 -5.50 3.57
CA GLY A 82 14.65 -4.89 4.88
C GLY A 82 13.43 -5.41 5.62
N TYR A 83 12.80 -6.50 5.16
CA TYR A 83 11.60 -7.06 5.78
C TYR A 83 11.82 -8.49 6.29
N ASP A 84 12.65 -8.61 7.33
CA ASP A 84 13.03 -9.90 7.92
C ASP A 84 11.83 -10.69 8.46
N SER A 85 10.79 -10.01 8.96
CA SER A 85 9.57 -10.65 9.47
C SER A 85 8.89 -11.54 8.43
N TYR A 86 8.94 -11.18 7.15
CA TYR A 86 8.45 -12.03 6.06
C TYR A 86 9.28 -13.31 5.92
N THR A 87 10.60 -13.21 5.94
CA THR A 87 11.49 -14.38 5.85
C THR A 87 11.27 -15.33 7.03
N VAL A 88 11.10 -14.78 8.24
CA VAL A 88 10.82 -15.56 9.45
C VAL A 88 9.46 -16.25 9.36
N LEU A 89 8.41 -15.55 8.91
CA LEU A 89 7.08 -16.14 8.72
C LEU A 89 7.13 -17.27 7.69
N ARG A 90 7.67 -17.00 6.50
CA ARG A 90 7.85 -17.99 5.42
C ARG A 90 8.55 -19.26 5.91
N THR A 91 9.63 -19.09 6.68
CA THR A 91 10.37 -20.22 7.26
C THR A 91 9.51 -21.02 8.23
N ASN A 92 8.76 -20.36 9.13
CA ASN A 92 7.89 -21.06 10.08
C ASN A 92 6.75 -21.82 9.38
N ILE A 93 6.22 -21.28 8.29
CA ILE A 93 5.18 -21.93 7.47
C ILE A 93 5.75 -23.15 6.75
N MET A 94 6.91 -23.03 6.08
CA MET A 94 7.57 -24.18 5.44
C MET A 94 7.90 -25.31 6.43
N ASP A 95 8.25 -24.93 7.67
CA ASP A 95 8.54 -25.86 8.75
C ASP A 95 7.29 -26.62 9.27
N LEU A 96 6.06 -26.22 8.90
CA LEU A 96 4.84 -26.91 9.33
C LEU A 96 4.80 -28.37 8.88
N SER A 97 5.39 -28.67 7.72
CA SER A 97 5.58 -30.03 7.22
C SER A 97 6.38 -30.95 8.16
N THR A 98 7.12 -30.37 9.12
CA THR A 98 7.96 -31.08 10.11
C THR A 98 7.30 -31.20 11.49
N VAL A 99 6.07 -30.73 11.63
CA VAL A 99 5.35 -30.76 12.91
C VAL A 99 5.00 -32.20 13.29
N THR A 100 5.18 -32.49 14.56
CA THR A 100 4.88 -33.76 15.22
C THR A 100 4.05 -33.48 16.47
N GLU A 101 3.41 -34.50 17.04
CA GLU A 101 2.67 -34.35 18.30
C GLU A 101 3.54 -33.77 19.44
N ASP A 102 4.83 -34.13 19.48
CA ASP A 102 5.76 -33.68 20.52
C ASP A 102 6.12 -32.19 20.43
N ASN A 103 6.02 -31.57 19.24
CA ASN A 103 6.43 -30.18 19.01
C ASN A 103 5.30 -29.24 18.55
N ILE A 104 4.06 -29.75 18.45
CA ILE A 104 2.93 -29.00 17.90
C ILE A 104 2.67 -27.67 18.60
N ASN A 105 2.78 -27.64 19.94
CA ASN A 105 2.54 -26.43 20.73
C ASN A 105 3.59 -25.36 20.47
N SER A 106 4.87 -25.72 20.48
CA SER A 106 5.95 -24.75 20.26
C SER A 106 5.98 -24.25 18.82
N ARG A 107 5.62 -25.11 17.85
CA ARG A 107 5.51 -24.72 16.44
C ARG A 107 4.34 -23.80 16.18
N SER A 108 3.16 -24.08 16.75
CA SER A 108 2.01 -23.17 16.69
C SER A 108 2.32 -21.80 17.30
N GLU A 109 2.95 -21.76 18.48
CA GLU A 109 3.33 -20.50 19.12
C GLU A 109 4.35 -19.70 18.29
N SER A 110 5.35 -20.40 17.71
CA SER A 110 6.34 -19.78 16.82
C SER A 110 5.68 -19.20 15.57
N LEU A 111 4.75 -19.95 14.94
CA LEU A 111 3.98 -19.49 13.80
C LEU A 111 3.20 -18.23 14.15
N ARG A 112 2.38 -18.25 15.21
CA ARG A 112 1.59 -17.09 15.67
C ARG A 112 2.45 -15.87 15.94
N ASN A 113 3.57 -16.04 16.64
CA ASN A 113 4.48 -14.94 16.94
C ASN A 113 5.13 -14.35 15.67
N SER A 114 5.53 -15.21 14.73
CA SER A 114 6.08 -14.76 13.45
C SER A 114 5.04 -14.05 12.59
N PHE A 115 3.80 -14.55 12.57
CA PHE A 115 2.69 -13.93 11.85
C PHE A 115 2.32 -12.56 12.43
N ASN A 116 2.22 -12.45 13.76
CA ASN A 116 1.96 -11.18 14.42
C ASN A 116 3.08 -10.15 14.15
N SER A 117 4.33 -10.61 14.13
CA SER A 117 5.48 -9.77 13.78
C SER A 117 5.38 -9.31 12.33
N PHE A 118 5.07 -10.21 11.39
CA PHE A 118 4.79 -9.86 10.00
C PHE A 118 3.65 -8.83 9.90
N LYS A 119 2.44 -9.14 10.39
CA LYS A 119 1.26 -8.26 10.28
C LYS A 119 1.48 -6.87 10.89
N SER A 120 2.21 -6.78 12.00
CA SER A 120 2.49 -5.50 12.67
C SER A 120 3.60 -4.67 12.01
N THR A 121 4.54 -5.33 11.32
CA THR A 121 5.71 -4.67 10.72
C THR A 121 5.65 -4.60 9.19
N ILE A 122 4.56 -5.07 8.58
CA ILE A 122 4.40 -5.02 7.13
C ILE A 122 4.56 -3.58 6.60
N PRO A 123 5.49 -3.37 5.64
CA PRO A 123 5.71 -2.07 5.03
C PRO A 123 4.43 -1.50 4.44
N ALA A 124 4.25 -0.18 4.54
CA ALA A 124 3.06 0.50 4.05
C ALA A 124 2.80 0.23 2.55
N TYR A 125 3.85 0.08 1.75
CA TYR A 125 3.74 -0.21 0.32
C TYR A 125 3.19 -1.61 0.01
N LEU A 126 3.15 -2.54 0.99
CA LEU A 126 2.47 -3.83 0.85
C LEU A 126 1.05 -3.81 1.43
N ARG A 127 0.59 -2.69 2.01
CA ARG A 127 -0.74 -2.57 2.60
C ARG A 127 -1.77 -2.11 1.57
N ILE A 128 -1.93 -2.90 0.52
CA ILE A 128 -3.03 -2.74 -0.45
C ILE A 128 -4.14 -3.74 -0.15
N ASP A 129 -5.35 -3.48 -0.63
CA ASP A 129 -6.56 -4.24 -0.30
C ASP A 129 -6.39 -5.75 -0.53
N ASP A 130 -6.03 -6.18 -1.75
CA ASP A 130 -5.87 -7.61 -2.07
C ASP A 130 -4.81 -8.31 -1.19
N VAL A 131 -3.73 -7.59 -0.82
CA VAL A 131 -2.70 -8.12 0.08
C VAL A 131 -3.21 -8.15 1.52
N GLN A 132 -3.99 -7.18 1.97
CA GLN A 132 -4.61 -7.21 3.31
C GLN A 132 -5.61 -8.35 3.43
N ASP A 133 -6.45 -8.55 2.41
CA ASP A 133 -7.42 -9.65 2.38
C ASP A 133 -6.70 -11.00 2.49
N ALA A 134 -5.62 -11.21 1.72
CA ALA A 134 -4.81 -12.42 1.82
C ALA A 134 -4.11 -12.58 3.19
N ILE A 135 -3.75 -11.48 3.87
CA ILE A 135 -3.23 -11.53 5.25
C ILE A 135 -4.30 -11.97 6.23
N GLU A 136 -5.53 -11.50 6.05
CA GLU A 136 -6.67 -11.89 6.88
C GLU A 136 -7.00 -13.37 6.71
N ASP A 137 -6.91 -13.90 5.48
CA ASP A 137 -7.07 -15.32 5.19
C ASP A 137 -6.00 -16.15 5.91
N VAL A 138 -4.72 -15.77 5.84
CA VAL A 138 -3.66 -16.46 6.61
C VAL A 138 -3.94 -16.39 8.11
N GLU A 139 -4.41 -15.25 8.63
CA GLU A 139 -4.72 -15.13 10.05
C GLU A 139 -5.85 -16.07 10.47
N LYS A 140 -6.88 -16.20 9.63
CA LYS A 140 -8.01 -17.10 9.82
C LYS A 140 -7.53 -18.54 9.90
N GLU A 141 -6.74 -19.01 8.94
CA GLU A 141 -6.25 -20.40 8.94
C GLU A 141 -5.32 -20.69 10.13
N ILE A 142 -4.51 -19.73 10.57
CA ILE A 142 -3.71 -19.88 11.80
C ILE A 142 -4.61 -19.97 13.04
N LYS A 143 -5.70 -19.20 13.12
CA LYS A 143 -6.67 -19.29 14.23
C LYS A 143 -7.36 -20.65 14.25
N GLU A 144 -7.82 -21.13 13.09
CA GLU A 144 -8.46 -22.44 12.97
C GLU A 144 -7.51 -23.56 13.40
N TYR A 145 -6.25 -23.52 12.94
CA TYR A 145 -5.21 -24.44 13.43
C TYR A 145 -5.03 -24.39 14.95
N GLU A 146 -5.00 -23.21 15.56
CA GLU A 146 -4.86 -23.06 17.01
C GLU A 146 -6.04 -23.63 17.81
N GLU A 147 -7.25 -23.51 17.28
CA GLU A 147 -8.46 -24.02 17.91
C GLU A 147 -8.57 -25.54 17.79
N GLU A 148 -8.18 -26.10 16.64
CA GLU A 148 -8.40 -27.52 16.34
C GLU A 148 -7.23 -28.43 16.72
N ARG A 149 -6.03 -27.87 16.93
CA ARG A 149 -4.86 -28.64 17.36
C ARG A 149 -4.93 -29.20 18.78
N VAL A 150 -5.92 -28.75 19.56
CA VAL A 150 -6.19 -29.21 20.93
C VAL A 150 -7.68 -29.56 21.10
N GLY A 151 -8.00 -30.39 22.09
CA GLY A 151 -9.39 -30.75 22.41
C GLY A 151 -9.96 -31.87 21.53
N GLU A 152 -11.28 -31.89 21.37
CA GLU A 152 -12.00 -33.01 20.74
C GLU A 152 -11.75 -33.15 19.23
N LYS A 153 -11.36 -32.06 18.57
CA LYS A 153 -11.01 -32.03 17.15
C LYS A 153 -9.55 -32.42 16.87
N ALA A 154 -8.73 -32.53 17.92
CA ALA A 154 -7.31 -32.81 17.77
C ALA A 154 -7.11 -34.21 17.17
N SER A 155 -6.64 -34.24 15.93
CA SER A 155 -6.23 -35.47 15.25
C SER A 155 -5.07 -35.18 14.31
N THR A 156 -4.24 -36.19 14.05
CA THR A 156 -3.15 -36.08 13.06
C THR A 156 -3.67 -35.66 11.68
N LYS A 157 -4.89 -36.10 11.32
CA LYS A 157 -5.53 -35.74 10.05
C LYS A 157 -5.88 -34.27 10.01
N ASN A 158 -6.65 -33.78 10.98
CA ASN A 158 -7.05 -32.36 11.05
C ASN A 158 -5.82 -31.46 11.14
N ASN A 159 -4.84 -31.81 11.97
CA ASN A 159 -3.60 -31.03 12.08
C ASN A 159 -2.87 -30.92 10.74
N LYS A 160 -2.89 -31.98 9.91
CA LYS A 160 -2.26 -31.95 8.58
C LYS A 160 -3.08 -31.14 7.58
N GLU A 161 -4.40 -31.26 7.62
CA GLU A 161 -5.32 -30.47 6.78
C GLU A 161 -5.14 -28.97 7.08
N ASN A 162 -5.16 -28.57 8.35
CA ASN A 162 -5.00 -27.16 8.73
C ASN A 162 -3.59 -26.61 8.37
N MET A 163 -2.55 -27.45 8.40
CA MET A 163 -1.21 -27.04 7.93
C MET A 163 -1.16 -26.83 6.41
N GLU A 164 -1.90 -27.62 5.65
CA GLU A 164 -2.04 -27.45 4.19
C GLU A 164 -2.81 -26.16 3.90
N GLU A 165 -3.90 -25.89 4.61
CA GLU A 165 -4.71 -24.66 4.47
C GLU A 165 -3.89 -23.40 4.80
N ILE A 166 -3.05 -23.42 5.85
CA ILE A 166 -2.13 -22.31 6.16
C ILE A 166 -1.12 -22.09 5.02
N GLN A 167 -0.57 -23.17 4.45
CA GLN A 167 0.39 -23.07 3.35
C GLN A 167 -0.29 -22.50 2.10
N GLU A 168 -1.50 -22.96 1.77
CA GLU A 168 -2.28 -22.47 0.64
C GLU A 168 -2.61 -20.97 0.78
N ALA A 169 -3.13 -20.56 1.94
CA ALA A 169 -3.40 -19.14 2.21
C ALA A 169 -2.13 -18.28 2.13
N PHE A 170 -0.99 -18.81 2.57
CA PHE A 170 0.28 -18.09 2.47
C PHE A 170 0.81 -18.01 1.03
N ASP A 171 0.66 -19.07 0.25
CA ASP A 171 1.01 -19.06 -1.17
C ASP A 171 0.14 -18.06 -1.95
N ASP A 172 -1.14 -17.94 -1.59
CA ASP A 172 -2.03 -16.91 -2.12
C ASP A 172 -1.59 -15.50 -1.71
N LEU A 173 -1.17 -15.29 -0.46
CA LEU A 173 -0.54 -14.03 -0.04
C LEU A 173 0.71 -13.69 -0.87
N GLU A 174 1.60 -14.64 -1.12
CA GLU A 174 2.78 -14.40 -1.97
C GLU A 174 2.36 -14.03 -3.39
N LYS A 175 1.33 -14.70 -3.91
CA LYS A 175 0.77 -14.44 -5.22
C LYS A 175 0.13 -13.05 -5.32
N GLU A 176 -0.60 -12.60 -4.30
CA GLU A 176 -1.18 -11.25 -4.29
C GLU A 176 -0.09 -10.17 -4.16
N ILE A 177 0.98 -10.40 -3.39
CA ILE A 177 2.15 -9.49 -3.37
C ILE A 177 2.82 -9.42 -4.76
N ILE A 178 2.94 -10.54 -5.47
CA ILE A 178 3.51 -10.56 -6.83
C ILE A 178 2.59 -9.83 -7.81
N GLN A 179 1.28 -10.05 -7.74
CA GLN A 179 0.29 -9.38 -8.59
C GLN A 179 0.30 -7.86 -8.33
N ALA A 180 0.29 -7.45 -7.06
CA ALA A 180 0.47 -6.06 -6.65
C ALA A 180 1.72 -5.44 -7.27
N ARG A 181 2.87 -6.12 -7.10
CA ARG A 181 4.14 -5.67 -7.68
C ARG A 181 4.04 -5.53 -9.20
N LYS A 182 3.48 -6.52 -9.90
CA LYS A 182 3.31 -6.49 -11.37
C LYS A 182 2.44 -5.30 -11.78
N LYS A 183 1.27 -5.13 -11.17
CA LYS A 183 0.37 -4.00 -11.41
C LYS A 183 1.10 -2.66 -11.31
N TYR A 184 1.81 -2.40 -10.21
CA TYR A 184 2.46 -1.10 -10.05
C TYR A 184 3.77 -0.93 -10.83
N VAL A 185 4.51 -2.01 -11.11
CA VAL A 185 5.76 -1.94 -11.89
C VAL A 185 5.48 -1.89 -13.39
N ASP A 186 4.59 -2.76 -13.89
CA ASP A 186 4.30 -2.89 -15.31
C ASP A 186 3.45 -1.71 -15.80
N ASN A 187 2.45 -1.26 -15.02
CA ASN A 187 1.67 -0.07 -15.39
C ASN A 187 2.49 1.23 -15.30
N LYS A 188 3.68 1.23 -14.68
CA LYS A 188 4.58 2.39 -14.69
C LYS A 188 5.05 2.72 -16.11
N GLU A 189 5.30 1.69 -16.92
CA GLU A 189 5.77 1.88 -18.30
C GLU A 189 4.64 2.45 -19.17
N ASP A 190 3.45 1.84 -19.15
CA ASP A 190 2.26 2.33 -19.86
C ASP A 190 1.90 3.77 -19.44
N ALA A 191 1.86 4.04 -18.14
CA ALA A 191 1.57 5.38 -17.63
C ALA A 191 2.63 6.41 -18.06
N MET A 192 3.90 6.02 -18.10
CA MET A 192 4.98 6.88 -18.61
C MET A 192 4.92 7.08 -20.13
N GLU A 193 4.47 6.08 -20.88
CA GLU A 193 4.23 6.18 -22.33
C GLU A 193 3.14 7.22 -22.59
N GLU A 194 1.95 7.09 -21.98
CA GLU A 194 0.84 8.04 -22.13
C GLU A 194 1.25 9.46 -21.69
N TYR A 195 1.97 9.60 -20.58
CA TYR A 195 2.53 10.87 -20.13
C TYR A 195 3.42 11.53 -21.20
N MET A 196 4.28 10.73 -21.85
CA MET A 196 5.16 11.21 -22.91
C MET A 196 4.41 11.49 -24.21
N GLU A 197 3.37 10.73 -24.54
CA GLU A 197 2.51 11.00 -25.70
C GLU A 197 1.79 12.34 -25.56
N GLU A 198 1.23 12.64 -24.39
CA GLU A 198 0.52 13.89 -24.14
C GLU A 198 1.42 15.12 -24.18
N ILE A 199 2.63 15.03 -23.58
CA ILE A 199 3.62 16.11 -23.64
C ILE A 199 4.12 16.36 -25.07
N ASN A 200 4.31 15.28 -25.84
CA ASN A 200 4.78 15.36 -27.22
C ASN A 200 3.65 15.57 -28.22
N SER A 201 2.39 15.64 -27.78
CA SER A 201 1.23 15.74 -28.66
C SER A 201 1.30 17.03 -29.49
N SER A 202 0.89 16.96 -30.76
CA SER A 202 0.82 18.15 -31.62
C SER A 202 -0.47 18.97 -31.41
N ARG A 203 -1.22 18.69 -30.33
CA ARG A 203 -2.46 19.41 -29.98
C ARG A 203 -2.14 20.87 -29.69
N LYS A 204 -3.06 21.78 -30.05
CA LYS A 204 -2.96 23.22 -29.76
C LYS A 204 -3.35 23.49 -28.31
N GLN A 205 -2.54 22.98 -27.41
CA GLN A 205 -2.62 23.22 -25.98
C GLN A 205 -1.43 24.05 -25.55
N SER A 206 -1.62 24.86 -24.52
CA SER A 206 -0.51 25.45 -23.79
C SER A 206 0.35 24.35 -23.17
N THR A 207 1.61 24.68 -22.88
CA THR A 207 2.53 23.77 -22.21
C THR A 207 1.95 23.28 -20.88
N THR A 208 1.29 24.15 -20.11
CA THR A 208 0.67 23.78 -18.83
C THR A 208 -0.46 22.78 -18.98
N GLU A 209 -1.36 22.96 -19.94
CA GLU A 209 -2.47 22.03 -20.20
C GLU A 209 -1.94 20.63 -20.58
N LYS A 210 -0.91 20.54 -21.42
CA LYS A 210 -0.29 19.26 -21.75
C LYS A 210 0.28 18.53 -20.55
N TYR A 211 0.87 19.26 -19.61
CA TYR A 211 1.39 18.65 -18.39
C TYR A 211 0.27 18.19 -17.44
N LEU A 212 -0.87 18.89 -17.42
CA LEU A 212 -2.04 18.49 -16.62
C LEU A 212 -2.67 17.22 -17.20
N ASP A 213 -2.97 17.20 -18.50
CA ASP A 213 -3.55 16.03 -19.19
C ASP A 213 -2.61 14.81 -19.08
N ALA A 214 -1.32 14.97 -19.41
CA ALA A 214 -0.32 13.91 -19.22
C ALA A 214 -0.32 13.40 -17.77
N THR A 215 -0.50 14.32 -16.81
CA THR A 215 -0.49 13.97 -15.41
C THR A 215 -1.70 13.15 -14.99
N GLU A 216 -2.86 13.48 -15.55
CA GLU A 216 -4.14 12.79 -15.37
C GLU A 216 -4.11 11.38 -15.97
N GLU A 217 -3.75 11.24 -17.25
CA GLU A 217 -3.65 9.94 -17.96
C GLU A 217 -2.71 8.97 -17.24
N TYR A 218 -1.53 9.45 -16.80
CA TYR A 218 -0.61 8.66 -15.98
C TYR A 218 -1.28 8.13 -14.70
N ASN A 219 -2.14 8.93 -14.06
CA ASN A 219 -2.80 8.51 -12.82
C ASN A 219 -3.90 7.48 -13.07
N GLU A 220 -4.59 7.60 -14.19
CA GLU A 220 -5.62 6.67 -14.59
C GLU A 220 -5.01 5.31 -14.91
N GLU A 221 -3.96 5.26 -15.74
CA GLU A 221 -3.27 4.02 -16.11
C GLU A 221 -2.69 3.26 -14.90
N ILE A 222 -2.18 4.01 -13.94
CA ILE A 222 -1.65 3.46 -12.70
C ILE A 222 -2.76 2.91 -11.77
N LYS A 223 -3.99 3.41 -11.88
CA LYS A 223 -5.14 2.99 -11.06
C LYS A 223 -5.95 1.85 -11.71
N ASP A 224 -6.19 1.93 -13.01
CA ASP A 224 -7.29 1.22 -13.68
C ASP A 224 -6.90 -0.10 -14.38
N LYS A 225 -5.62 -0.49 -14.39
CA LYS A 225 -5.17 -1.79 -14.92
C LYS A 225 -4.73 -2.75 -13.82
#